data_AF-A0A3B3IPJ2-F1
#
_entry.id   AF-A0A3B3IPJ2-F1
#
_cell.length_a   1.000
_cell.length_b   1.000
_cell.length_c   1.000
_cell.angle_alpha   90.00
_cell.angle_beta   90.00
_cell.angle_gamma   90.00
#
_symmetry.space_group_name_H-M   'P 1'
#
loop_
_entity.id
_entity.type
_entity.pdbx_description
1 polymer ?
#
loop_
_entity_poly.entity_id
_entity_poly.type
_entity_poly.pdbx_seq_one_letter_code
_entity_poly.pdbx_strand_id
1 'polypeptide(L)'
;MASKRPASSPASGNEPKRQKKVLTLHEKIELLDKLMGGKSYSAVGRHYGLNESTVRYIKKNEKEVRSSVASVFCGSAKMVNVVRDKTIVKMESALAFWFQDLRKKKKSHWTRR
;
A
#
# COMPACT_ATOMS: atom_id res chain seq x y z
N MET A 1 -50.45 -27.58 -18.74
CA MET A 1 -50.80 -27.02 -17.41
C MET A 1 -49.51 -26.70 -16.68
N ALA A 2 -49.21 -25.42 -16.42
CA ALA A 2 -47.96 -25.01 -15.77
C ALA A 2 -48.15 -24.94 -14.25
N SER A 3 -47.39 -25.75 -13.50
CA SER A 3 -47.43 -25.74 -12.03
C SER A 3 -46.71 -24.51 -11.49
N LYS A 4 -47.46 -23.62 -10.85
CA LYS A 4 -46.98 -22.45 -10.10
C LYS A 4 -46.11 -22.94 -8.93
N ARG A 5 -44.86 -22.47 -8.84
CA ARG A 5 -43.98 -22.70 -7.69
C ARG A 5 -44.57 -22.02 -6.45
N PRO A 6 -44.64 -22.69 -5.27
CA PRO A 6 -45.07 -22.03 -4.05
C PRO A 6 -44.00 -21.03 -3.60
N ALA A 7 -44.46 -19.85 -3.15
CA ALA A 7 -43.60 -18.80 -2.62
C ALA A 7 -42.91 -19.29 -1.35
N SER A 8 -41.58 -19.37 -1.38
CA SER A 8 -40.77 -19.60 -0.19
C SER A 8 -40.82 -18.37 0.72
N SER A 9 -41.14 -18.61 1.99
CA SER A 9 -41.27 -17.70 3.12
C SER A 9 -40.19 -16.61 3.21
N PRO A 10 -40.49 -15.43 3.81
CA PRO A 10 -39.50 -14.38 4.02
C PRO A 10 -38.48 -14.86 5.05
N ALA A 11 -37.25 -15.13 4.59
CA ALA A 11 -36.12 -15.42 5.47
C ALA A 11 -35.91 -14.22 6.40
N SER A 12 -36.09 -14.49 7.70
CA SER A 12 -35.89 -13.58 8.82
C SER A 12 -34.52 -12.91 8.74
N GLY A 13 -34.51 -11.63 8.34
CA GLY A 13 -33.32 -10.79 8.27
C GLY A 13 -32.88 -10.36 9.67
N ASN A 14 -31.92 -11.06 10.25
CA ASN A 14 -31.16 -10.61 11.42
C ASN A 14 -29.70 -11.05 11.36
N GLU A 15 -29.14 -11.15 10.15
CA GLU A 15 -27.68 -11.25 10.01
C GLU A 15 -27.06 -9.86 10.20
N PRO A 16 -26.10 -9.68 11.12
CA PRO A 16 -25.43 -8.41 11.31
C PRO A 16 -24.80 -7.99 9.98
N LYS A 17 -25.13 -6.76 9.55
CA LYS A 17 -24.65 -6.19 8.29
C LYS A 17 -23.13 -6.24 8.29
N ARG A 18 -22.56 -7.08 7.42
CA ARG A 18 -21.10 -7.29 7.36
C ARG A 18 -20.40 -5.95 7.24
N GLN A 19 -19.53 -5.66 8.21
CA GLN A 19 -18.72 -4.45 8.18
C GLN A 19 -17.82 -4.48 6.95
N LYS A 20 -17.73 -3.33 6.26
CA LYS A 20 -16.91 -3.18 5.06
C LYS A 20 -15.44 -3.23 5.47
N LYS A 21 -14.77 -4.35 5.23
CA LYS A 21 -13.32 -4.44 5.38
C LYS A 21 -12.64 -3.66 4.27
N VAL A 22 -11.82 -2.69 4.64
CA VAL A 22 -10.99 -1.92 3.71
C VAL A 22 -9.68 -2.68 3.52
N LEU A 23 -9.39 -3.10 2.29
CA LEU A 23 -8.10 -3.71 1.94
C LEU A 23 -7.08 -2.64 1.53
N THR A 24 -5.85 -2.84 1.98
CA THR A 24 -4.67 -2.13 1.50
C THR A 24 -4.34 -2.49 0.05
N LEU A 25 -3.52 -1.66 -0.63
CA LEU A 25 -3.09 -1.94 -2.00
C LEU A 25 -2.31 -3.26 -2.11
N HIS A 26 -1.51 -3.59 -1.10
CA HIS A 26 -0.74 -4.84 -1.03
C HIS A 26 -1.66 -6.06 -0.98
N GLU A 27 -2.64 -6.06 -0.07
CA GLU A 27 -3.61 -7.16 0.04
C GLU A 27 -4.43 -7.35 -1.24
N LYS A 28 -4.74 -6.26 -1.96
CA LYS A 28 -5.41 -6.35 -3.26
C LYS A 28 -4.53 -7.02 -4.31
N ILE A 29 -3.21 -6.81 -4.30
CA ILE A 29 -2.28 -7.52 -5.22
C ILE A 29 -2.20 -8.99 -4.87
N GLU A 30 -1.98 -9.34 -3.60
CA GLU A 30 -1.93 -10.74 -3.17
C GLU A 30 -3.22 -11.49 -3.53
N LEU A 31 -4.37 -10.82 -3.36
CA LEU A 31 -5.66 -11.34 -3.76
C LEU A 31 -5.71 -11.63 -5.27
N LEU A 32 -5.18 -10.73 -6.11
CA LEU A 32 -5.11 -10.90 -7.56
C LEU A 32 -4.16 -12.02 -7.96
N ASP A 33 -3.02 -12.16 -7.29
CA ASP A 33 -2.04 -13.22 -7.54
C ASP A 33 -2.61 -14.59 -7.17
N LYS A 34 -3.38 -14.67 -6.08
CA LYS A 34 -4.15 -15.87 -5.71
C LYS A 34 -5.17 -16.26 -6.78
N LEU A 35 -5.85 -15.29 -7.39
CA LEU A 35 -6.76 -15.55 -8.51
C LEU A 35 -6.02 -16.00 -9.77
N MET A 36 -4.84 -15.46 -10.06
CA MET A 36 -4.00 -15.94 -11.17
C MET A 36 -3.52 -17.38 -10.95
N GLY A 37 -3.22 -17.75 -9.70
CA GLY A 37 -2.89 -19.12 -9.30
C GLY A 37 -4.06 -20.11 -9.33
N GLY A 38 -5.19 -19.76 -9.95
CA GLY A 38 -6.34 -20.66 -10.16
C GLY A 38 -7.29 -20.81 -8.98
N LYS A 39 -7.15 -20.01 -7.91
CA LYS A 39 -8.08 -20.05 -6.78
C LYS A 39 -9.43 -19.45 -7.18
N SER A 40 -10.52 -20.05 -6.72
CA SER A 40 -11.87 -19.55 -7.01
C SER A 40 -12.17 -18.22 -6.29
N TYR A 41 -13.01 -17.39 -6.91
CA TYR A 41 -13.42 -16.09 -6.33
C TYR A 41 -14.03 -16.24 -4.94
N SER A 42 -14.84 -17.28 -4.73
CA SER A 42 -15.50 -17.53 -3.46
C SER A 42 -14.49 -17.95 -2.38
N ALA A 43 -13.51 -18.80 -2.71
CA ALA A 43 -12.46 -19.21 -1.76
C ALA A 43 -11.57 -18.02 -1.34
N VAL A 44 -11.20 -17.18 -2.31
CA VAL A 44 -10.44 -15.95 -2.05
C VAL A 44 -11.26 -14.97 -1.20
N GLY A 45 -12.55 -14.81 -1.50
CA GLY A 45 -13.46 -14.01 -0.69
C GLY A 45 -13.51 -14.48 0.77
N ARG A 46 -13.64 -15.79 1.02
CA ARG A 46 -13.64 -16.35 2.38
C ARG A 46 -12.31 -16.10 3.11
N HIS A 47 -11.17 -16.25 2.44
CA HIS A 47 -9.86 -16.00 3.03
C HIS A 47 -9.70 -14.55 3.54
N TYR A 48 -10.21 -13.56 2.80
CA TYR A 48 -10.10 -12.15 3.18
C TYR A 48 -11.32 -11.61 3.94
N GLY A 49 -12.37 -12.42 4.14
CA GLY A 49 -13.64 -12.00 4.77
C GLY A 49 -14.50 -11.10 3.87
N LEU A 50 -14.36 -11.23 2.55
CA LEU A 50 -15.02 -10.40 1.54
C LEU A 50 -16.17 -11.13 0.86
N ASN A 51 -17.10 -10.35 0.33
CA ASN A 51 -18.14 -10.85 -0.56
C ASN A 51 -17.54 -11.14 -1.94
N GLU A 52 -18.01 -12.17 -2.61
CA GLU A 52 -17.52 -12.55 -3.95
C GLU A 52 -17.65 -11.41 -4.96
N SER A 53 -18.72 -10.61 -4.87
CA SER A 53 -18.92 -9.41 -5.68
C SER A 53 -17.78 -8.40 -5.53
N THR A 54 -17.26 -8.21 -4.31
CA THR A 54 -16.09 -7.37 -4.04
C THR A 54 -14.83 -7.94 -4.69
N VAL A 55 -14.63 -9.25 -4.64
CA VAL A 55 -13.48 -9.91 -5.28
C VAL A 55 -13.53 -9.74 -6.80
N ARG A 56 -14.71 -9.93 -7.42
CA ARG A 56 -14.92 -9.68 -8.86
C ARG A 56 -14.67 -8.21 -9.23
N TYR A 57 -15.13 -7.29 -8.39
CA TYR A 57 -14.89 -5.85 -8.59
C TYR A 57 -13.39 -5.52 -8.55
N ILE A 58 -12.65 -6.08 -7.59
CA ILE A 58 -11.19 -5.90 -7.50
C ILE A 58 -10.50 -6.48 -8.75
N LYS A 59 -10.93 -7.67 -9.22
CA LYS A 59 -10.40 -8.26 -10.45
C LYS A 59 -10.68 -7.41 -11.69
N LYS A 60 -11.85 -6.78 -11.78
CA LYS A 60 -12.18 -5.85 -12.86
C LYS A 60 -11.22 -4.65 -12.90
N ASN A 61 -10.85 -4.13 -11.73
CA ASN A 61 -9.97 -2.96 -11.60
C ASN A 61 -8.49 -3.33 -11.42
N GLU A 62 -8.09 -4.54 -11.80
CA GLU A 62 -6.74 -5.07 -11.61
C GLU A 62 -5.64 -4.15 -12.16
N LYS A 63 -5.86 -3.55 -13.34
CA LYS A 63 -4.92 -2.62 -13.96
C LYS A 63 -4.68 -1.38 -13.09
N GLU A 64 -5.75 -0.75 -12.61
CA GLU A 64 -5.69 0.44 -11.76
C GLU A 64 -4.99 0.15 -10.43
N VAL A 65 -5.26 -1.02 -9.84
CA VAL A 65 -4.60 -1.46 -8.60
C VAL A 65 -3.09 -1.61 -8.82
N ARG A 66 -2.65 -2.27 -9.89
CA ARG A 66 -1.22 -2.42 -10.22
C ARG A 66 -0.56 -1.09 -10.57
N SER A 67 -1.24 -0.23 -11.33
CA SER A 67 -0.75 1.12 -11.65
C SER A 67 -0.58 1.99 -10.41
N SER A 68 -1.51 1.89 -9.45
CA SER A 68 -1.43 2.62 -8.18
C SER A 68 -0.18 2.22 -7.40
N VAL A 69 0.17 0.92 -7.39
CA VAL A 69 1.38 0.42 -6.70
C VAL A 69 2.65 0.89 -7.40
N ALA A 70 2.69 0.85 -8.73
CA ALA A 70 3.80 1.41 -9.50
C ALA A 70 3.96 2.92 -9.25
N SER A 71 2.85 3.66 -9.12
CA SER A 71 2.87 5.08 -8.80
C SER A 71 3.37 5.36 -7.38
N VAL A 72 2.96 4.58 -6.38
CA VAL A 72 3.46 4.69 -4.99
C VAL A 72 4.97 4.43 -4.94
N PHE A 73 5.44 3.39 -5.64
CA PHE A 73 6.87 3.08 -5.72
C PHE A 73 7.66 4.17 -6.47
N CYS A 74 7.10 4.75 -7.52
CA CYS A 74 7.68 5.89 -8.23
C CYS A 74 7.58 7.21 -7.43
N GLY A 75 6.63 7.30 -6.49
CA GLY A 75 6.41 8.47 -5.64
C GLY A 75 7.61 8.78 -4.73
N SER A 76 8.35 7.75 -4.28
CA SER A 76 9.61 7.96 -3.55
C SER A 76 10.70 8.56 -4.44
N ALA A 77 10.74 8.21 -5.72
CA ALA A 77 11.66 8.80 -6.70
C ALA A 77 11.27 10.23 -7.11
N LYS A 78 9.96 10.54 -7.18
CA LYS A 78 9.46 11.89 -7.49
C LYS A 78 9.76 12.93 -6.40
N MET A 79 10.03 12.52 -5.16
CA MET A 79 10.44 13.43 -4.09
C MET A 79 11.85 14.00 -4.26
N VAL A 80 12.62 13.57 -5.27
CA VAL A 80 14.02 13.99 -5.46
C VAL A 80 14.20 15.01 -6.59
N ASN A 81 13.13 15.47 -7.26
CA ASN A 81 13.28 16.47 -8.34
C ASN A 81 13.12 17.94 -7.88
N VAL A 82 13.21 18.22 -6.57
CA VAL A 82 13.56 19.58 -6.15
C VAL A 82 15.06 19.70 -6.33
N VAL A 83 15.47 20.34 -7.44
CA VAL A 83 16.86 20.75 -7.64
C VAL A 83 17.25 21.60 -6.43
N ARG A 84 17.98 21.01 -5.49
CA ARG A 84 18.51 21.73 -4.32
C ARG A 84 19.35 22.89 -4.84
N ASP A 85 19.14 24.08 -4.29
CA ASP A 85 19.91 25.26 -4.68
C ASP A 85 21.40 24.98 -4.47
N LYS A 86 22.19 25.21 -5.53
CA LYS A 86 23.64 25.01 -5.54
C LYS A 86 24.33 25.84 -4.45
N THR A 87 23.77 26.98 -4.07
CA THR A 87 24.29 27.82 -2.98
C THR A 87 24.13 27.14 -1.62
N ILE A 88 22.97 26.53 -1.35
CA ILE A 88 22.69 25.79 -0.12
C ILE A 88 23.63 24.59 0.00
N VAL A 89 23.80 23.82 -1.07
CA VAL A 89 24.70 22.64 -1.07
C VAL A 89 26.15 23.01 -0.78
N LYS A 90 26.63 24.13 -1.34
CA LYS A 90 27.97 24.66 -1.04
C LYS A 90 28.10 25.08 0.42
N MET A 91 27.09 25.75 0.97
CA MET A 91 27.08 26.18 2.37
C MET A 91 27.07 24.97 3.33
N GLU A 92 26.22 23.98 3.09
CA GLU A 92 26.15 22.73 3.87
C GLU A 92 27.50 22.00 3.86
N SER A 93 28.15 21.91 2.71
CA SER A 93 29.45 21.26 2.56
C SER A 93 30.55 21.99 3.35
N ALA A 94 30.57 23.34 3.29
CA ALA A 94 31.52 24.15 4.04
C ALA A 94 31.31 24.03 5.57
N LEU A 95 30.06 24.05 6.03
CA LEU A 95 29.72 23.83 7.44
C LEU A 95 30.10 22.43 7.90
N ALA A 96 29.82 21.40 7.11
CA ALA A 96 30.19 20.03 7.43
C ALA A 96 31.71 19.88 7.58
N PHE A 97 32.49 20.49 6.68
CA PHE A 97 33.93 20.54 6.77
C PHE A 97 34.41 21.25 8.05
N TRP A 98 33.82 22.41 8.37
CA TRP A 98 34.15 23.16 9.57
C TRP A 98 33.86 22.37 10.86
N PHE A 99 32.72 21.69 10.95
CA PHE A 99 32.40 20.84 12.10
C PHE A 99 33.39 19.67 12.24
N GLN A 100 33.85 19.08 11.13
CA GLN A 100 34.87 18.03 11.18
C GLN A 100 36.21 18.57 11.69
N ASP A 101 36.62 19.77 11.27
CA ASP A 101 37.83 20.42 11.75
C ASP A 101 37.75 20.71 13.27
N LEU A 102 36.62 21.23 13.74
CA LEU A 102 36.37 21.45 15.17
C LEU A 102 36.41 20.14 15.97
N ARG A 103 35.85 19.05 15.44
CA ARG A 103 35.90 17.72 16.09
C ARG A 103 37.33 17.19 16.19
N LYS A 104 38.17 17.41 15.18
CA LYS A 104 39.59 17.04 15.20
C LYS A 104 40.36 17.82 16.26
N LYS A 105 40.19 19.16 16.29
CA LYS A 105 40.82 20.03 17.30
C LYS A 105 40.38 19.69 18.72
N LYS A 106 39.10 19.37 18.93
CA LYS A 106 38.57 18.95 20.24
C LYS A 106 39.20 17.65 20.72
N LYS A 107 39.42 16.66 19.83
CA LYS A 107 40.14 15.42 20.19
C LYS A 107 41.59 15.70 20.58
N SER A 108 42.32 16.56 19.85
CA SER A 108 43.71 16.89 20.15
C SER A 108 43.92 17.63 21.48
N HIS A 109 42.92 18.42 21.92
CA HIS A 109 42.94 19.07 23.24
C HIS A 109 42.80 18.08 24.41
N TRP A 110 42.11 16.94 24.22
CA TRP A 110 41.93 15.93 25.27
C TRP A 110 43.10 14.94 25.38
N THR A 111 43.96 14.82 24.36
CA THR A 111 45.13 13.90 24.36
C THR A 111 46.44 14.53 24.86
N ARG A 112 46.43 15.79 25.32
CA ARG A 112 47.63 16.51 25.80
C ARG A 112 47.50 16.97 27.26
N ARG A 113 46.89 16.15 28.10
CA ARG A 113 46.84 16.32 29.57
C ARG A 113 47.31 15.06 30.24
#